data_AF-A0A7C5I9W9-F1
#
_entry.id   AF-A0A7C5I9W9-F1
#
_cell.length_a   1.000
_cell.length_b   1.000
_cell.length_c   1.000
_cell.angle_alpha   90.00
_cell.angle_beta   90.00
_cell.angle_gamma   90.00
#
_symmetry.space_group_name_H-M   'P 1'
#
loop_
_entity.id
_entity.type
_entity.pdbx_description
1 polymer ?
#
loop_
_entity_poly.entity_id
_entity_poly.type
_entity_poly.pdbx_seq_one_letter_code
_entity_poly.pdbx_strand_id
1 'polypeptide(L)'
;MADRVVEEYKRVKGFRDLVESTISALGAAGTPHALVRAIDGILPQWEQADKEFASVLKEVKGQAFSMELPHLRAVTQKLREHLEVNLSRIEKGLGKM
;
A
#
# COMPACT_ATOMS: atom_id res chain seq x y z
N MET A 1 7.90 -30.84 -3.69
CA MET A 1 6.82 -30.08 -4.36
C MET A 1 5.97 -29.29 -3.36
N ALA A 2 5.61 -29.85 -2.20
CA ALA A 2 4.86 -29.15 -1.14
C ALA A 2 5.53 -27.86 -0.62
N ASP A 3 6.86 -27.84 -0.46
CA ASP A 3 7.57 -26.65 0.06
C ASP A 3 7.45 -25.39 -0.81
N ARG A 4 7.37 -25.54 -2.14
CA ARG A 4 7.24 -24.38 -3.04
C ARG A 4 5.88 -23.70 -2.92
N VAL A 5 4.81 -24.49 -2.78
CA VAL A 5 3.44 -23.98 -2.62
C VAL A 5 3.28 -23.25 -1.29
N VAL A 6 3.87 -23.79 -0.22
CA VAL A 6 3.85 -23.16 1.11
C VAL A 6 4.60 -21.83 1.12
N GLU A 7 5.79 -21.76 0.50
CA GLU A 7 6.57 -20.53 0.42
C GLU A 7 5.91 -19.46 -0.47
N GLU A 8 5.28 -19.87 -1.57
CA GLU A 8 4.50 -18.98 -2.43
C GLU A 8 3.28 -18.43 -1.68
N TYR A 9 2.54 -19.29 -0.98
CA TYR A 9 1.41 -18.87 -0.15
C TYR A 9 1.82 -17.86 0.93
N LYS A 10 2.92 -18.11 1.65
CA LYS A 10 3.44 -17.16 2.66
C LYS A 10 3.80 -15.81 2.04
N ARG A 11 4.41 -15.80 0.86
CA ARG A 11 4.76 -14.57 0.14
C ARG A 11 3.52 -13.78 -0.27
N VAL A 12 2.54 -14.45 -0.87
CA VAL A 12 1.29 -13.81 -1.30
C VAL A 12 0.50 -13.28 -0.11
N LYS A 13 0.46 -14.03 1.00
CA LYS A 13 -0.15 -13.58 2.25
C LYS A 13 0.58 -12.35 2.83
N GLY A 14 1.91 -12.37 2.88
CA GLY A 14 2.68 -11.22 3.36
C GLY A 14 2.46 -9.96 2.51
N PHE A 15 2.34 -10.13 1.19
CA PHE A 15 2.00 -9.02 0.29
C PHE A 15 0.57 -8.50 0.51
N ARG A 16 -0.40 -9.39 0.73
CA ARG A 16 -1.77 -9.04 1.10
C ARG A 16 -1.81 -8.20 2.37
N ASP A 17 -1.14 -8.64 3.43
CA ASP A 17 -1.11 -7.96 4.73
C ASP A 17 -0.46 -6.56 4.60
N LEU A 18 0.59 -6.43 3.77
CA LEU A 18 1.21 -5.14 3.44
C LEU A 18 0.23 -4.18 2.73
N VAL A 19 -0.55 -4.68 1.77
CA VAL A 19 -1.57 -3.90 1.07
C VAL A 19 -2.68 -3.44 2.03
N GLU A 20 -3.20 -4.33 2.88
CA GLU A 20 -4.22 -3.99 3.88
C GLU A 20 -3.73 -2.93 4.87
N SER A 21 -2.51 -3.10 5.40
CA SER A 21 -1.89 -2.13 6.30
C SER A 21 -1.73 -0.77 5.63
N THR A 22 -1.40 -0.75 4.34
CA THR A 22 -1.23 0.49 3.57
C THR A 22 -2.56 1.21 3.36
N ILE A 23 -3.62 0.49 3.00
CA ILE A 23 -4.99 1.03 2.86
C ILE A 23 -5.43 1.67 4.18
N SER A 24 -5.24 0.96 5.30
CA SER A 24 -5.60 1.47 6.63
C SER A 24 -4.84 2.74 6.98
N ALA A 25 -3.52 2.74 6.78
CA ALA A 25 -2.66 3.89 7.10
C ALA A 25 -3.00 5.14 6.26
N LEU A 26 -3.25 4.96 4.95
CA LEU A 26 -3.68 6.05 4.06
C LEU A 26 -5.09 6.55 4.38
N GLY A 27 -6.01 5.66 4.77
CA GLY A 27 -7.37 6.01 5.17
C GLY A 27 -7.43 6.87 6.45
N ALA A 28 -6.47 6.69 7.35
CA ALA A 28 -6.33 7.51 8.56
C ALA A 28 -5.58 8.84 8.32
N ALA A 29 -4.93 9.00 7.17
CA ALA A 29 -4.09 10.15 6.86
C ALA A 29 -4.89 11.36 6.36
N GLY A 30 -5.57 12.06 7.27
CA GLY A 30 -6.37 13.26 6.94
C GLY A 30 -5.59 14.58 6.81
N THR A 31 -4.28 14.57 7.07
CA THR A 31 -3.40 15.75 7.07
C THR A 31 -2.03 15.43 6.43
N PRO A 32 -1.27 16.43 5.95
CA PRO A 32 0.08 16.23 5.42
C PRO A 32 1.00 15.48 6.39
N HIS A 33 1.03 15.87 7.67
CA HIS A 33 1.85 15.21 8.69
C HIS A 33 1.47 13.75 8.91
N ALA A 34 0.16 13.45 8.96
CA ALA A 34 -0.32 12.09 9.11
C ALA A 34 0.01 11.23 7.89
N LEU A 35 -0.09 11.79 6.67
CA LEU A 35 0.28 11.12 5.43
C LEU A 35 1.77 10.77 5.38
N VAL A 36 2.63 11.73 5.71
CA VAL A 36 4.08 11.50 5.73
C VAL A 36 4.45 10.42 6.75
N ARG A 37 3.89 10.48 7.97
CA ARG A 37 4.10 9.44 8.99
C ARG A 37 3.60 8.08 8.53
N ALA A 38 2.42 8.02 7.90
CA ALA A 38 1.86 6.80 7.36
C ALA A 38 2.79 6.18 6.30
N ILE A 39 3.26 6.99 5.36
CA ILE A 39 4.19 6.55 4.30
C ILE A 39 5.51 6.07 4.90
N ASP A 40 6.09 6.80 5.84
CA ASP A 40 7.37 6.41 6.47
C ASP A 40 7.29 5.07 7.20
N GLY A 41 6.14 4.73 7.78
CA GLY A 41 5.93 3.44 8.45
C GLY A 41 5.89 2.24 7.50
N ILE A 42 5.42 2.44 6.26
CA ILE A 42 5.21 1.34 5.28
C ILE A 42 6.27 1.29 4.18
N LEU A 43 6.96 2.40 3.91
CA LEU A 43 7.87 2.55 2.78
C LEU A 43 8.97 1.49 2.73
N PRO A 44 9.66 1.12 3.83
CA PRO A 44 10.72 0.10 3.78
C PRO A 44 10.22 -1.29 3.33
N GLN A 45 8.96 -1.62 3.63
CA GLN A 45 8.34 -2.88 3.23
C GLN A 45 8.01 -2.87 1.74
N TRP A 46 7.52 -1.74 1.24
CA TRP A 46 7.29 -1.52 -0.18
C TRP A 46 8.58 -1.49 -1.00
N GLU A 47 9.68 -0.94 -0.50
CA GLU A 47 10.98 -0.97 -1.21
C GLU A 47 11.49 -2.39 -1.47
N GLN A 48 11.11 -3.34 -0.62
CA GLN A 48 11.45 -4.76 -0.77
C GLN A 48 10.45 -5.50 -1.66
N ALA A 49 9.16 -5.15 -1.58
CA ALA A 49 8.09 -5.83 -2.29
C ALA A 49 7.88 -5.31 -3.72
N ASP A 50 7.85 -3.98 -3.90
CA ASP A 50 7.58 -3.28 -5.16
C ASP A 50 8.25 -1.88 -5.15
N LYS A 51 9.41 -1.78 -5.83
CA LYS A 51 10.19 -0.55 -5.91
C LYS A 51 9.50 0.57 -6.68
N GLU A 52 8.65 0.22 -7.65
CA GLU A 52 7.93 1.21 -8.46
C GLU A 52 6.87 1.87 -7.59
N PHE A 53 6.08 1.07 -6.87
CA PHE A 53 5.09 1.61 -5.94
C PHE A 53 5.74 2.38 -4.78
N ALA A 54 6.88 1.90 -4.25
CA ALA A 54 7.65 2.65 -3.26
C ALA A 54 8.10 4.03 -3.75
N SER A 55 8.42 4.16 -5.04
CA SER A 55 8.78 5.44 -5.65
C SER A 55 7.59 6.40 -5.71
N VAL A 56 6.40 5.91 -6.07
CA VAL A 56 5.15 6.68 -6.02
C VAL A 56 4.88 7.18 -4.59
N LEU A 57 5.06 6.32 -3.57
CA LEU A 57 4.88 6.73 -2.18
C LEU A 57 5.88 7.84 -1.77
N LYS A 58 7.14 7.78 -2.23
CA LYS A 58 8.13 8.84 -1.98
C LYS A 58 7.75 10.16 -2.63
N GLU A 59 7.23 10.13 -3.85
CA GLU A 59 6.76 11.34 -4.55
C GLU A 59 5.57 11.96 -3.81
N VAL A 60 4.58 11.16 -3.44
CA VAL A 60 3.40 11.60 -2.67
C VAL A 60 3.83 12.20 -1.33
N LYS A 61 4.78 11.57 -0.63
CA LYS A 61 5.39 12.11 0.60
C LYS A 61 6.03 13.47 0.34
N GLY A 62 6.83 13.60 -0.71
CA GLY A 62 7.52 14.85 -1.07
C GLY A 62 6.57 16.00 -1.40
N GLN A 63 5.40 15.68 -1.96
CA GLN A 63 4.38 16.66 -2.34
C GLN A 63 3.36 16.95 -1.23
N ALA A 64 3.32 16.14 -0.15
CA ALA A 64 2.26 16.19 0.86
C ALA A 64 2.03 17.58 1.47
N PHE A 65 3.08 18.37 1.68
CA PHE A 65 2.98 19.72 2.26
C PHE A 65 2.66 20.82 1.25
N SER A 66 2.86 20.54 -0.04
CA SER A 66 2.55 21.47 -1.13
C SER A 66 1.11 21.30 -1.65
N MET A 67 0.44 20.20 -1.27
CA MET A 67 -0.94 19.92 -1.65
C MET A 67 -1.93 20.62 -0.71
N GLU A 68 -2.96 21.23 -1.29
CA GLU A 68 -4.12 21.66 -0.51
C GLU A 68 -4.86 20.45 0.08
N LEU A 69 -5.46 20.61 1.26
CA LEU A 69 -6.11 19.51 1.98
C LEU A 69 -7.15 18.72 1.16
N PRO A 70 -8.04 19.36 0.36
CA PRO A 70 -8.97 18.61 -0.48
C PRO A 70 -8.26 17.76 -1.53
N HIS A 71 -7.18 18.28 -2.11
CA HIS A 71 -6.39 17.56 -3.11
C HIS A 71 -5.63 16.38 -2.49
N LEU A 72 -5.00 16.59 -1.32
CA LEU A 72 -4.35 15.53 -0.57
C LEU A 72 -5.33 14.38 -0.27
N ARG A 73 -6.54 14.70 0.20
CA ARG A 73 -7.57 13.69 0.47
C ARG A 73 -7.99 12.93 -0.79
N ALA A 74 -8.10 13.63 -1.93
CA ALA A 74 -8.44 12.99 -3.20
C ALA A 74 -7.32 12.03 -3.66
N VAL A 75 -6.06 12.43 -3.50
CA VAL A 75 -4.89 11.59 -3.85
C VAL A 75 -4.82 10.36 -2.94
N THR A 76 -4.94 10.52 -1.62
CA THR A 76 -4.90 9.39 -0.68
C THR A 76 -6.07 8.44 -0.89
N GLN A 77 -7.26 8.97 -1.17
CA GLN A 77 -8.45 8.17 -1.49
C GLN A 77 -8.25 7.37 -2.78
N LYS A 78 -7.75 7.98 -3.86
CA LYS A 78 -7.46 7.26 -5.11
C LYS A 78 -6.43 6.16 -4.92
N LEU A 79 -5.33 6.44 -4.20
CA LEU A 79 -4.32 5.43 -3.89
C LEU A 79 -4.92 4.24 -3.14
N ARG A 80 -5.78 4.53 -2.16
CA ARG A 80 -6.51 3.51 -1.42
C ARG A 80 -7.40 2.67 -2.32
N GLU A 81 -8.20 3.28 -3.19
CA GLU A 81 -9.06 2.56 -4.14
C GLU A 81 -8.27 1.65 -5.07
N HIS A 82 -7.13 2.12 -5.59
CA HIS A 82 -6.22 1.31 -6.40
C HIS A 82 -5.70 0.09 -5.63
N LEU A 83 -5.33 0.27 -4.37
CA LEU A 83 -4.89 -0.81 -3.51
C LEU A 83 -6.02 -1.79 -3.16
N GLU A 84 -7.24 -1.32 -2.93
CA GLU A 84 -8.42 -2.17 -2.68
C GLU A 84 -8.76 -3.05 -3.89
N VAL A 85 -8.65 -2.52 -5.11
CA VAL A 85 -8.81 -3.29 -6.34
C VAL A 85 -7.74 -4.38 -6.46
N ASN A 86 -6.48 -4.05 -6.16
CA ASN A 86 -5.39 -5.00 -6.19
C ASN A 86 -5.52 -6.07 -5.09
N LEU A 87 -5.93 -5.68 -3.88
CA LEU A 87 -6.22 -6.60 -2.78
C LEU A 87 -7.29 -7.61 -3.18
N SER A 88 -8.39 -7.15 -3.76
CA SER A 88 -9.47 -8.01 -4.24
C SER A 88 -9.01 -9.03 -5.29
N ARG A 89 -8.02 -8.68 -6.11
CA ARG A 89 -7.42 -9.60 -7.09
C ARG A 89 -6.54 -10.65 -6.40
N ILE A 90 -5.74 -10.24 -5.42
CA ILE A 90 -4.89 -11.14 -4.62
C ILE A 90 -5.77 -12.16 -3.87
N GLU A 91 -6.84 -11.70 -3.23
CA GLU A 91 -7.76 -12.56 -2.47
C GLU A 91 -8.48 -13.58 -3.36
N LYS A 92 -8.91 -13.17 -4.56
CA LYS A 92 -9.47 -14.10 -5.56
C LYS A 92 -8.45 -15.10 -6.07
N GLY A 93 -7.17 -14.74 -6.12
CA GLY A 93 -6.08 -15.65 -6.45
C GLY A 93 -5.84 -16.67 -5.36
N LEU A 94 -5.75 -16.22 -4.11
CA LEU A 94 -5.58 -17.08 -2.93
C LEU A 94 -6.74 -18.07 -2.73
N GLY A 95 -7.98 -17.66 -2.98
CA GLY A 95 -9.13 -18.57 -2.90
C GLY A 95 -9.19 -19.66 -3.98
N LYS A 96 -8.30 -19.60 -4.99
CA LYS A 96 -8.17 -20.58 -6.07
C LYS A 96 -6.91 -21.45 -5.96
N MET A 97 -6.02 -21.14 -5.02
CA MET A 97 -4.81 -21.93 -4.71
C MET A 97 -5.14 -23.00 -3.66
#